data_AF-A0A7V5N378-F1
#
_entry.id   AF-A0A7V5N378-F1
#
_cell.length_a   1.000
_cell.length_b   1.000
_cell.length_c   1.000
_cell.angle_alpha   90.00
_cell.angle_beta   90.00
_cell.angle_gamma   90.00
#
_symmetry.space_group_name_H-M   'P 1'
#
loop_
_entity.id
_entity.type
_entity.pdbx_description
1 polymer ?
#
loop_
_entity_poly.entity_id
_entity_poly.type
_entity_poly.pdbx_seq_one_letter_code
_entity_poly.pdbx_strand_id
1 'polypeptide(L)'
;MKDIKDKPKTENKSKLHILPILPVRGMVVFPFMVVPLMANEKKQAHLIDEALMKGRTVGIFLQADQDEDNPGPDDIFDTGTSGNIIKMLKFPDGTIRLLVQGLTRIKIKRFLHTDPYLTAEVEELTERSGPAVKLEALQRNLSERLKVLIELAPNLTEELHISAINQETPSKFADLIASNLNISVHEKQTILVETDIYKRMENLLALINKEIEVLELSKKIQSEAKSELGKIQREFILREQLKVIKKELGDKGDSDEIEEFEKRIKLAGMSKVAEEVAFKELDRLSRMNPASAEYTVSRSYLEWLVDVPWSESTKDVLNIRKAKRVLDEDHYNLIKVKDRILEYLAVRKLKSDVKGPIICFVGPPGVGKTSLGRSIARAMGRKFERISLGGMRDEA
;
A
#
# COMPACT_ATOMS: atom_id res chain seq x y z
N MET A 1 -78.35 8.98 -5.37
CA MET A 1 -78.35 7.50 -5.37
C MET A 1 -78.10 7.03 -6.80
N LYS A 2 -77.16 6.10 -6.97
CA LYS A 2 -76.78 5.38 -8.21
C LYS A 2 -76.01 6.22 -9.24
N ASP A 3 -74.89 5.81 -9.83
CA ASP A 3 -74.04 4.62 -9.72
C ASP A 3 -72.64 5.05 -10.20
N ILE A 4 -71.65 5.11 -9.30
CA ILE A 4 -70.24 5.23 -9.70
C ILE A 4 -69.78 3.80 -9.99
N LYS A 5 -69.74 3.45 -11.27
CA LYS A 5 -69.13 2.20 -11.74
C LYS A 5 -67.63 2.25 -11.45
N ASP A 6 -67.24 1.49 -10.43
CA ASP A 6 -65.87 1.05 -10.18
C ASP A 6 -65.31 0.42 -11.48
N LYS A 7 -64.28 1.06 -12.05
CA LYS A 7 -63.47 0.43 -13.10
C LYS A 7 -62.54 -0.57 -12.42
N PRO A 8 -62.43 -1.82 -12.93
CA PRO A 8 -61.58 -2.82 -12.31
C PRO A 8 -60.12 -2.39 -12.40
N LYS A 9 -59.42 -2.41 -11.26
CA LYS A 9 -57.96 -2.33 -11.19
C LYS A 9 -57.40 -3.51 -11.98
N THR A 10 -56.80 -3.25 -13.14
CA THR A 10 -56.00 -4.22 -13.87
C THR A 10 -54.79 -4.60 -13.02
N GLU A 11 -54.84 -5.78 -12.40
CA GLU A 11 -53.67 -6.45 -11.86
C GLU A 11 -52.68 -6.68 -13.02
N ASN A 12 -51.54 -6.00 -12.97
CA ASN A 12 -50.43 -6.22 -13.89
C ASN A 12 -49.87 -7.62 -13.61
N LYS A 13 -50.36 -8.65 -14.33
CA LYS A 13 -49.76 -9.98 -14.34
C LYS A 13 -48.35 -9.85 -14.92
N SER A 14 -47.35 -9.94 -14.06
CA SER A 14 -45.96 -10.03 -14.47
C SER A 14 -45.78 -11.24 -15.39
N LYS A 15 -45.15 -11.02 -16.55
CA LYS A 15 -44.91 -12.09 -17.52
C LYS A 15 -43.73 -12.93 -17.03
N LEU A 16 -43.98 -14.22 -16.87
CA LEU A 16 -42.94 -15.21 -16.59
C LEU A 16 -42.36 -15.69 -17.92
N HIS A 17 -41.04 -15.67 -18.01
CA HIS A 17 -40.28 -16.10 -19.17
C HIS A 17 -39.28 -17.18 -18.77
N ILE A 18 -39.06 -18.17 -19.62
CA ILE A 18 -37.99 -19.14 -19.45
C ILE A 18 -36.82 -18.67 -20.29
N LEU A 19 -35.71 -18.30 -19.65
CA LEU A 19 -34.52 -17.79 -20.32
C LEU A 19 -33.27 -18.61 -19.98
N PRO A 20 -32.36 -18.80 -20.95
CA PRO A 20 -31.01 -19.22 -20.65
C PRO A 20 -30.30 -18.12 -19.84
N ILE A 21 -29.56 -18.53 -18.82
CA ILE A 21 -28.88 -17.65 -17.87
C ILE A 21 -27.40 -17.58 -18.22
N LEU A 22 -26.95 -16.39 -18.62
CA LEU A 22 -25.56 -16.05 -18.90
C LEU A 22 -24.95 -15.37 -17.67
N PRO A 23 -24.11 -16.07 -16.89
CA PRO A 23 -23.42 -15.48 -15.75
C PRO A 23 -22.25 -14.64 -16.24
N VAL A 24 -22.13 -13.39 -15.77
CA VAL A 24 -21.06 -12.46 -16.17
C VAL A 24 -20.19 -12.08 -14.97
N ARG A 25 -18.89 -11.95 -15.24
CA ARG A 25 -17.88 -11.51 -14.26
C ARG A 25 -17.56 -10.04 -14.40
N GLY A 26 -17.30 -9.38 -13.28
CA GLY A 26 -16.73 -8.05 -13.19
C GLY A 26 -17.61 -6.92 -13.73
N MET A 27 -18.86 -7.20 -14.12
CA MET A 27 -19.74 -6.17 -14.67
C MET A 27 -21.22 -6.46 -14.48
N VAL A 28 -21.99 -5.38 -14.42
CA VAL A 28 -23.45 -5.37 -14.37
C VAL A 28 -23.95 -4.74 -15.67
N VAL A 29 -24.83 -5.45 -16.37
CA VAL A 29 -25.44 -4.95 -17.61
C VAL A 29 -26.74 -4.23 -17.27
N PHE A 30 -26.79 -2.93 -17.53
CA PHE A 30 -28.00 -2.13 -17.34
C PHE A 30 -28.94 -2.21 -18.56
N PRO A 31 -30.25 -2.00 -18.36
CA PRO A 31 -31.20 -1.87 -19.46
C PRO A 31 -30.76 -0.83 -20.52
N PHE A 32 -31.09 -1.10 -21.78
CA PHE A 32 -30.77 -0.32 -22.98
C PHE A 32 -29.28 -0.20 -23.35
N MET A 33 -28.36 -0.56 -22.44
CA MET A 33 -26.93 -0.48 -22.69
C MET A 33 -26.46 -1.60 -23.60
N VAL A 34 -25.54 -1.25 -24.50
CA VAL A 34 -24.86 -2.20 -25.37
C VAL A 34 -23.46 -2.42 -24.83
N VAL A 35 -23.16 -3.65 -24.43
CA VAL A 35 -21.89 -3.99 -23.80
C VAL A 35 -21.22 -5.18 -24.50
N PRO A 36 -19.88 -5.16 -24.66
CA PRO A 36 -19.14 -6.30 -25.12
C PRO A 36 -18.94 -7.29 -23.95
N LEU A 37 -19.29 -8.56 -24.16
CA LEU A 37 -19.05 -9.65 -23.22
C LEU A 37 -18.08 -10.67 -23.82
N MET A 38 -17.32 -11.34 -22.97
CA MET A 38 -16.48 -12.46 -23.38
C MET A 38 -16.98 -13.73 -22.70
N ALA A 39 -17.02 -14.82 -23.45
CA ALA A 39 -17.41 -16.15 -23.00
C ALA A 39 -16.38 -17.16 -23.45
N ASN A 40 -15.82 -17.92 -22.51
CA ASN A 40 -14.72 -18.86 -22.76
C ASN A 40 -15.06 -20.31 -22.34
N GLU A 41 -16.17 -20.50 -21.63
CA GLU A 41 -16.57 -21.80 -21.08
C GLU A 41 -17.41 -22.60 -22.09
N LYS A 42 -17.23 -23.93 -22.10
CA LYS A 42 -18.01 -24.85 -22.96
C LYS A 42 -19.52 -24.72 -22.73
N LYS A 43 -19.95 -24.52 -21.47
CA LYS A 43 -21.37 -24.33 -21.12
C LYS A 43 -21.92 -23.03 -21.69
N GLN A 44 -21.18 -21.92 -21.55
CA GLN A 44 -21.56 -20.62 -22.12
C GLN A 44 -21.61 -20.64 -23.64
N ALA A 45 -20.64 -21.30 -24.30
CA ALA A 45 -20.64 -21.45 -25.75
C ALA A 45 -21.89 -22.19 -26.25
N HIS A 46 -22.28 -23.27 -25.57
CA HIS A 46 -23.49 -24.01 -25.91
C HIS A 46 -24.76 -23.19 -25.69
N LEU A 47 -24.84 -22.47 -24.56
CA LEU A 47 -25.91 -21.52 -24.26
C LEU A 47 -26.08 -20.48 -25.37
N ILE A 48 -24.97 -19.87 -25.82
CA ILE A 48 -24.98 -18.81 -26.83
C ILE A 48 -25.49 -19.36 -28.16
N ASP A 49 -24.97 -20.52 -28.60
CA ASP A 49 -25.36 -21.13 -29.87
C ASP A 49 -26.87 -21.45 -29.87
N GLU A 50 -27.41 -21.97 -28.76
CA GLU A 50 -28.84 -22.26 -28.65
C GLU A 50 -29.71 -21.00 -28.53
N ALA A 51 -29.27 -20.01 -27.76
CA ALA A 51 -29.95 -18.72 -27.64
C ALA A 51 -30.08 -18.04 -29.01
N LEU A 52 -29.03 -18.10 -29.84
CA LEU A 52 -29.04 -17.55 -31.20
C LEU A 52 -30.08 -18.22 -32.12
N MET A 53 -30.40 -19.50 -31.88
CA MET A 53 -31.43 -20.23 -32.64
C MET A 53 -32.86 -19.96 -32.15
N LYS A 54 -33.05 -19.75 -30.84
CA LYS A 54 -34.39 -19.68 -30.21
C LYS A 54 -34.99 -18.27 -30.08
N GLY A 55 -34.22 -17.21 -30.32
CA GLY A 55 -34.74 -15.84 -30.25
C GLY A 55 -33.73 -14.75 -29.85
N ARG A 56 -32.46 -15.12 -29.63
CA ARG A 56 -31.34 -14.25 -29.24
C ARG A 56 -31.46 -13.59 -27.87
N THR A 57 -32.50 -13.89 -27.10
CA THR A 57 -32.71 -13.36 -25.76
C THR A 57 -32.06 -14.25 -24.71
N VAL A 58 -31.30 -13.64 -23.80
CA VAL A 58 -30.63 -14.28 -22.66
C VAL A 58 -30.90 -13.47 -21.40
N GLY A 59 -30.87 -14.13 -20.24
CA GLY A 59 -30.84 -13.46 -18.94
C GLY A 59 -29.39 -13.26 -18.50
N ILE A 60 -28.97 -12.02 -18.27
CA ILE A 60 -27.60 -11.68 -17.92
C ILE A 60 -27.55 -11.35 -16.44
N PHE A 61 -26.74 -12.08 -15.68
CA PHE A 61 -26.68 -11.96 -14.23
C PHE A 61 -25.24 -11.89 -13.76
N LEU A 62 -24.98 -11.04 -12.78
CA LEU A 62 -23.68 -10.95 -12.14
C LEU A 62 -23.40 -12.25 -11.36
N GLN A 63 -22.17 -12.76 -11.44
CA GLN A 63 -21.71 -13.85 -10.56
C GLN A 63 -21.50 -13.32 -9.13
N ALA A 64 -21.90 -14.07 -8.12
CA ALA A 64 -21.64 -13.75 -6.72
C ALA A 64 -20.15 -13.98 -6.39
N ASP A 65 -19.62 -15.12 -6.80
CA ASP A 65 -18.19 -15.43 -6.76
C ASP A 65 -17.56 -15.11 -8.13
N GLN A 66 -16.54 -14.24 -8.15
CA GLN A 66 -15.87 -13.82 -9.37
C GLN A 66 -14.79 -14.81 -9.83
N ASP A 67 -14.40 -15.75 -8.97
CA ASP A 67 -13.33 -16.71 -9.22
C ASP A 67 -13.86 -18.08 -9.67
N GLU A 68 -15.17 -18.31 -9.64
CA GLU A 68 -15.79 -19.59 -9.99
C GLU A 68 -15.97 -19.77 -11.51
N ASP A 69 -15.35 -20.81 -12.05
CA ASP A 69 -15.31 -21.17 -13.48
C ASP A 69 -16.54 -21.90 -14.01
N ASN A 70 -17.39 -22.46 -13.15
CA ASN A 70 -18.69 -22.97 -13.56
C ASN A 70 -19.75 -22.62 -12.52
N PRO A 71 -20.21 -21.35 -12.48
CA PRO A 71 -21.13 -20.88 -11.46
C PRO A 71 -22.42 -21.71 -11.47
N GLY A 72 -22.80 -22.18 -10.29
CA GLY A 72 -24.07 -22.85 -10.05
C GLY A 72 -25.20 -21.86 -9.75
N PRO A 73 -26.40 -22.38 -9.44
CA PRO A 73 -27.54 -21.57 -8.99
C PRO A 73 -27.27 -20.63 -7.82
N ASP A 74 -26.41 -21.05 -6.89
CA ASP A 74 -26.11 -20.30 -5.65
C ASP A 74 -25.02 -19.24 -5.85
N ASP A 75 -24.30 -19.30 -6.98
CA ASP A 75 -23.15 -18.43 -7.28
C ASP A 75 -23.55 -17.24 -8.16
N ILE A 76 -24.84 -16.92 -8.25
CA ILE A 76 -25.38 -15.90 -9.15
C ILE A 76 -26.36 -15.01 -8.38
N PHE A 77 -26.30 -13.71 -8.64
CA PHE A 77 -27.28 -12.78 -8.09
C PHE A 77 -28.68 -13.06 -8.63
N ASP A 78 -29.70 -12.93 -7.77
CA ASP A 78 -31.08 -13.23 -8.12
C ASP A 78 -31.68 -12.25 -9.15
N THR A 79 -31.10 -11.07 -9.29
CA THR A 79 -31.59 -9.98 -10.13
C THR A 79 -30.55 -9.60 -11.17
N GLY A 80 -30.99 -9.48 -12.41
CA GLY A 80 -30.16 -9.21 -13.57
C GLY A 80 -30.95 -8.47 -14.65
N THR A 81 -30.48 -8.58 -15.88
CA THR A 81 -31.06 -7.88 -17.02
C THR A 81 -31.30 -8.87 -18.15
N SER A 82 -32.52 -8.88 -18.70
CA SER A 82 -32.79 -9.57 -19.96
C SER A 82 -32.05 -8.82 -21.07
N GLY A 83 -31.46 -9.54 -22.02
CA GLY A 83 -30.71 -8.89 -23.08
C GLY A 83 -30.75 -9.68 -24.38
N ASN A 84 -30.57 -8.95 -25.48
CA ASN A 84 -30.49 -9.53 -26.81
C ASN A 84 -29.06 -9.57 -27.31
N ILE A 85 -28.64 -10.73 -27.83
CA ILE A 85 -27.36 -10.89 -28.51
C ILE A 85 -27.46 -10.20 -29.88
N ILE A 86 -26.77 -9.07 -30.03
CA ILE A 86 -26.70 -8.32 -31.29
C ILE A 86 -25.73 -9.01 -32.25
N LYS A 87 -24.53 -9.33 -31.75
CA LYS A 87 -23.44 -9.88 -32.56
C LYS A 87 -22.63 -10.88 -31.75
N MET A 88 -22.10 -11.89 -32.44
CA MET A 88 -21.21 -12.91 -31.87
C MET A 88 -20.02 -13.11 -32.82
N LEU A 89 -18.83 -13.21 -32.25
CA LEU A 89 -17.58 -13.47 -32.94
C LEU A 89 -16.84 -14.60 -32.21
N LYS A 90 -16.58 -15.71 -32.89
CA LYS A 90 -15.71 -16.79 -32.39
C LYS A 90 -14.29 -16.53 -32.87
N PHE A 91 -13.33 -16.51 -31.96
CA PHE A 91 -11.91 -16.38 -32.27
C PHE A 91 -11.26 -17.76 -32.43
N PRO A 92 -10.12 -17.85 -33.16
CA PRO A 92 -9.43 -19.13 -33.40
C PRO A 92 -8.93 -19.83 -32.12
N ASP A 93 -8.76 -19.08 -31.03
CA ASP A 93 -8.38 -19.59 -29.70
C ASP A 93 -9.56 -20.23 -28.94
N GLY A 94 -10.76 -20.23 -29.52
CA GLY A 94 -11.98 -20.76 -28.92
C GLY A 94 -12.75 -19.75 -28.07
N THR A 95 -12.24 -18.52 -27.90
CA THR A 95 -12.94 -17.46 -27.16
C THR A 95 -14.10 -16.90 -27.98
N ILE A 96 -15.22 -16.60 -27.32
CA ILE A 96 -16.40 -16.02 -27.95
C ILE A 96 -16.57 -14.60 -27.43
N ARG A 97 -16.61 -13.62 -28.33
CA ARG A 97 -16.97 -12.23 -27.99
C ARG A 97 -18.37 -11.95 -28.46
N LEU A 98 -19.18 -11.45 -27.55
CA LEU A 98 -20.58 -11.07 -27.77
C LEU A 98 -20.73 -9.57 -27.67
N LEU A 99 -21.65 -9.02 -28.45
CA LEU A 99 -22.20 -7.71 -28.20
C LEU A 99 -23.66 -7.90 -27.80
N VAL A 100 -24.00 -7.48 -26.58
CA VAL A 100 -25.33 -7.71 -26.00
C VAL A 100 -25.97 -6.39 -25.62
N GLN A 101 -27.26 -6.25 -25.89
CA GLN A 101 -28.07 -5.11 -25.48
C GLN A 101 -28.98 -5.50 -24.33
N GLY A 102 -28.86 -4.82 -23.19
CA GLY A 102 -29.82 -4.94 -22.09
C GLY A 102 -31.19 -4.42 -22.49
N LEU A 103 -32.26 -5.03 -22.00
CA LEU A 103 -33.65 -4.69 -22.32
C LEU A 103 -34.41 -4.27 -21.05
N THR A 104 -34.60 -5.21 -20.13
CA THR A 104 -35.41 -5.01 -18.92
C THR A 104 -34.78 -5.70 -17.72
N ARG A 105 -35.05 -5.18 -16.51
CA ARG A 105 -34.67 -5.83 -15.26
C ARG A 105 -35.48 -7.10 -15.06
N ILE A 106 -34.82 -8.19 -14.70
CA ILE A 106 -35.45 -9.48 -14.44
C ILE A 106 -34.98 -10.07 -13.12
N LYS A 107 -35.84 -10.85 -12.48
CA LYS A 107 -35.52 -11.60 -11.27
C LYS A 107 -35.75 -13.09 -11.48
N ILE A 108 -34.79 -13.90 -11.05
CA ILE A 108 -34.88 -15.36 -11.05
C ILE A 108 -35.91 -15.78 -10.01
N LYS A 109 -36.89 -16.59 -10.42
CA LYS A 109 -37.84 -17.24 -9.52
C LYS A 109 -37.39 -18.63 -9.11
N ARG A 110 -36.93 -19.41 -10.08
CA ARG A 110 -36.37 -20.74 -9.87
C ARG A 110 -35.54 -21.18 -11.07
N PHE A 111 -34.53 -21.98 -10.80
CA PHE A 111 -33.79 -22.70 -11.83
C PHE A 111 -34.57 -23.95 -12.25
N LEU A 112 -34.60 -24.22 -13.56
CA LEU A 112 -35.27 -25.37 -14.16
C LEU A 112 -34.26 -26.47 -14.49
N HIS A 113 -33.13 -26.09 -15.11
CA HIS A 113 -32.06 -26.99 -15.54
C HIS A 113 -30.70 -26.35 -15.30
N THR A 114 -29.70 -27.18 -14.98
CA THR A 114 -28.30 -26.78 -14.76
C THR A 114 -27.34 -27.34 -15.81
N ASP A 115 -27.76 -28.36 -16.55
CA ASP A 115 -27.02 -29.00 -17.63
C ASP A 115 -27.89 -28.98 -18.90
N PRO A 116 -27.34 -28.69 -20.09
CA PRO A 116 -25.94 -28.35 -20.38
C PRO A 116 -25.52 -26.93 -19.97
N TYR A 117 -26.47 -26.08 -19.60
CA TYR A 117 -26.27 -24.74 -19.07
C TYR A 117 -27.45 -24.33 -18.17
N LEU A 118 -27.30 -23.22 -17.44
CA LEU A 118 -28.34 -22.73 -16.53
C LEU A 118 -29.55 -22.19 -17.30
N THR A 119 -30.73 -22.71 -16.98
CA THR A 119 -32.02 -22.22 -17.47
C THR A 119 -32.90 -21.91 -16.28
N ALA A 120 -33.50 -20.72 -16.25
CA ALA A 120 -34.35 -20.32 -15.15
C ALA A 120 -35.67 -19.69 -15.62
N GLU A 121 -36.68 -19.81 -14.77
CA GLU A 121 -37.90 -19.03 -14.88
C GLU A 121 -37.66 -17.66 -14.26
N VAL A 122 -37.80 -16.62 -15.07
CA VAL A 122 -37.53 -15.23 -14.71
C VAL A 122 -38.81 -14.38 -14.82
N GLU A 123 -38.89 -13.38 -13.94
CA GLU A 123 -39.96 -12.40 -13.91
C GLU A 123 -39.41 -11.03 -14.29
N GLU A 124 -40.08 -10.33 -15.20
CA GLU A 124 -39.78 -8.92 -15.47
C GLU A 124 -40.17 -8.04 -14.27
N LEU A 125 -39.20 -7.27 -13.77
CA LEU A 125 -39.42 -6.35 -12.66
C LEU A 125 -40.11 -5.09 -13.16
N THR A 126 -41.25 -4.76 -12.54
CA THR A 126 -41.98 -3.53 -12.84
C THR A 126 -41.38 -2.37 -12.05
N GLU A 127 -40.97 -1.32 -12.75
CA GLU A 127 -40.43 -0.11 -12.14
C GLU A 127 -41.54 0.74 -11.51
N ARG A 128 -41.24 1.35 -10.36
CA ARG A 128 -42.13 2.29 -9.68
C ARG A 128 -41.58 3.69 -9.84
N SER A 129 -42.41 4.59 -10.36
CA SER A 129 -42.07 6.00 -10.42
C SER A 129 -42.38 6.70 -9.10
N GLY A 130 -41.45 7.53 -8.64
CA GLY A 130 -41.70 8.47 -7.56
C GLY A 130 -42.47 9.72 -8.01
N PRO A 131 -42.63 10.72 -7.11
CA PRO A 131 -43.30 11.98 -7.42
C PRO A 131 -42.57 12.76 -8.52
N ALA A 132 -43.28 13.14 -9.58
CA ALA A 132 -42.69 13.76 -10.78
C ALA A 132 -41.83 15.00 -10.47
N VAL A 133 -42.34 15.92 -9.65
CA VAL A 133 -41.60 17.15 -9.26
C VAL A 133 -40.28 16.83 -8.57
N LYS A 134 -40.26 15.80 -7.71
CA LYS A 134 -39.04 15.40 -7.00
C LYS A 134 -38.05 14.72 -7.94
N LEU A 135 -38.54 13.87 -8.87
CA LEU A 135 -37.71 13.24 -9.90
C LEU A 135 -37.06 14.27 -10.82
N GLU A 136 -37.79 15.29 -11.27
CA GLU A 136 -37.25 16.38 -12.08
C GLU A 136 -36.16 17.16 -11.34
N ALA A 137 -36.40 17.50 -10.07
CA ALA A 137 -35.40 18.18 -9.24
C ALA A 137 -34.13 17.33 -9.07
N LEU A 138 -34.31 16.03 -8.84
CA LEU A 138 -33.21 15.08 -8.68
C LEU A 138 -32.44 14.85 -9.98
N GLN A 139 -33.11 14.82 -11.12
CA GLN A 139 -32.50 14.72 -12.44
C GLN A 139 -31.62 15.95 -12.73
N ARG A 140 -32.10 17.16 -12.41
CA ARG A 140 -31.29 18.39 -12.54
C ARG A 140 -30.05 18.32 -11.66
N ASN A 141 -30.21 17.93 -10.39
CA ASN A 141 -29.09 17.81 -9.46
C ASN A 141 -28.05 16.78 -9.94
N LEU A 142 -28.50 15.60 -10.35
CA LEU A 142 -27.64 14.56 -10.93
C LEU A 142 -26.91 15.05 -12.18
N SER A 143 -27.58 15.81 -13.06
CA SER A 143 -26.95 16.38 -14.25
C SER A 143 -25.84 17.36 -13.89
N GLU A 144 -26.07 18.25 -12.92
CA GLU A 144 -25.06 19.20 -12.42
C GLU A 144 -23.86 18.46 -11.81
N ARG A 145 -24.12 17.44 -10.98
CA ARG A 145 -23.05 16.64 -10.37
C ARG A 145 -22.29 15.81 -11.40
N LEU A 146 -22.98 15.25 -12.39
CA LEU A 146 -22.33 14.53 -13.49
C LEU A 146 -21.37 15.43 -14.26
N LYS A 147 -21.73 16.70 -14.49
CA LYS A 147 -20.83 17.65 -15.13
C LYS A 147 -19.55 17.88 -14.33
N VAL A 148 -19.68 18.10 -13.01
CA VAL A 148 -18.52 18.22 -12.10
C VAL A 148 -17.67 16.95 -12.14
N LEU A 149 -18.30 15.78 -12.13
CA LEU A 149 -17.59 14.50 -12.20
C LEU A 149 -16.79 14.37 -13.51
N ILE A 150 -17.36 14.76 -14.67
CA ILE A 150 -16.67 14.72 -15.97
C ILE A 150 -15.44 15.64 -15.99
N GLU A 151 -15.50 16.81 -15.35
CA GLU A 151 -14.35 17.72 -15.25
C GLU A 151 -13.20 17.14 -14.40
N LEU A 152 -13.51 16.23 -13.49
CA LEU A 152 -12.55 15.59 -12.60
C LEU A 152 -12.05 14.23 -13.11
N ALA A 153 -12.88 13.51 -13.87
CA ALA A 153 -12.66 12.13 -14.29
C ALA A 153 -12.27 12.04 -15.78
N PRO A 154 -10.99 11.74 -16.11
CA PRO A 154 -10.50 11.75 -17.50
C PRO A 154 -11.14 10.69 -18.41
N ASN A 155 -11.75 9.67 -17.82
CA ASN A 155 -12.39 8.56 -18.53
C ASN A 155 -13.84 8.88 -18.97
N LEU A 156 -14.42 9.99 -18.49
CA LEU A 156 -15.75 10.42 -18.88
C LEU A 156 -15.66 11.57 -19.87
N THR A 157 -16.57 11.59 -20.85
CA THR A 157 -16.59 12.58 -21.92
C THR A 157 -17.82 13.49 -21.81
N GLU A 158 -17.74 14.68 -22.41
CA GLU A 158 -18.92 15.56 -22.54
C GLU A 158 -20.06 14.89 -23.32
N GLU A 159 -19.74 13.96 -24.24
CA GLU A 159 -20.73 13.18 -24.98
C GLU A 159 -21.64 12.36 -24.05
N LEU A 160 -21.10 11.85 -22.93
CA LEU A 160 -21.89 11.14 -21.92
C LEU A 160 -22.93 12.08 -21.29
N HIS A 161 -22.54 13.30 -20.94
CA HIS A 161 -23.44 14.29 -20.34
C HIS A 161 -24.57 14.68 -21.31
N ILE A 162 -24.23 14.93 -22.57
CA ILE A 162 -25.22 15.24 -23.62
C ILE A 162 -26.18 14.06 -23.81
N SER A 163 -25.64 12.83 -23.87
CA SER A 163 -26.43 11.61 -24.00
C SER A 163 -27.34 11.37 -22.80
N ALA A 164 -26.91 11.72 -21.59
CA ALA A 164 -27.71 11.62 -20.38
C ALA A 164 -28.88 12.59 -20.38
N ILE A 165 -28.65 13.89 -20.63
CA ILE A 165 -29.73 14.89 -20.59
C ILE A 165 -30.80 14.61 -21.65
N ASN A 166 -30.42 14.03 -22.79
CA ASN A 166 -31.35 13.70 -23.87
C ASN A 166 -32.15 12.40 -23.64
N GLN A 167 -31.99 11.73 -22.50
CA GLN A 167 -32.79 10.53 -22.19
C GLN A 167 -34.26 10.88 -21.93
N GLU A 168 -35.15 10.11 -22.56
CA GLU A 168 -36.61 10.32 -22.51
C GLU A 168 -37.22 10.11 -21.12
N THR A 169 -36.59 9.29 -20.27
CA THR A 169 -37.14 8.90 -18.97
C THR A 169 -36.08 8.99 -17.87
N PRO A 170 -36.47 9.33 -16.62
CA PRO A 170 -35.55 9.32 -15.47
C PRO A 170 -34.93 7.93 -15.22
N SER A 171 -35.65 6.87 -15.59
CA SER A 171 -35.16 5.50 -15.49
C SER A 171 -33.94 5.25 -16.40
N LYS A 172 -34.07 5.55 -17.71
CA LYS A 172 -32.97 5.47 -18.69
C LYS A 172 -31.81 6.39 -18.33
N PHE A 173 -32.11 7.59 -17.83
CA PHE A 173 -31.12 8.55 -17.35
C PHE A 173 -30.24 7.94 -16.23
N ALA A 174 -30.86 7.37 -15.20
CA ALA A 174 -30.14 6.75 -14.10
C ALA A 174 -29.28 5.57 -14.56
N ASP A 175 -29.82 4.73 -15.45
CA ASP A 175 -29.14 3.53 -15.96
C ASP A 175 -27.92 3.87 -16.83
N LEU A 176 -28.04 4.91 -17.67
CA LEU A 176 -26.92 5.37 -18.49
C LEU A 176 -25.77 5.87 -17.61
N ILE A 177 -26.07 6.70 -16.62
CA ILE A 177 -25.04 7.22 -15.71
C ILE A 177 -24.41 6.06 -14.94
N ALA A 178 -25.21 5.21 -14.30
CA ALA A 178 -24.72 4.08 -13.50
C ALA A 178 -23.81 3.13 -14.29
N SER A 179 -24.12 2.88 -15.57
CA SER A 179 -23.29 2.02 -16.43
C SER A 179 -21.88 2.59 -16.67
N ASN A 180 -21.75 3.91 -16.77
CA ASN A 180 -20.50 4.61 -17.07
C ASN A 180 -19.70 5.03 -15.83
N LEU A 181 -20.28 4.98 -14.62
CA LEU A 181 -19.57 5.28 -13.38
C LEU A 181 -18.49 4.24 -13.08
N ASN A 182 -17.36 4.69 -12.55
CA ASN A 182 -16.24 3.85 -12.11
C ASN A 182 -16.38 3.44 -10.63
N ILE A 183 -17.51 2.84 -10.30
CA ILE A 183 -17.84 2.34 -8.95
C ILE A 183 -17.75 0.83 -8.88
N SER A 184 -17.75 0.28 -7.66
CA SER A 184 -17.66 -1.17 -7.47
C SER A 184 -18.84 -1.91 -8.12
N VAL A 185 -18.60 -3.15 -8.55
CA VAL A 185 -19.62 -3.99 -9.19
C VAL A 185 -20.81 -4.25 -8.25
N HIS A 186 -20.55 -4.34 -6.93
CA HIS A 186 -21.60 -4.44 -5.91
C HIS A 186 -22.46 -3.17 -5.79
N GLU A 187 -21.86 -1.97 -5.87
CA GLU A 187 -22.62 -0.71 -5.90
C GLU A 187 -23.47 -0.64 -7.19
N LYS A 188 -22.93 -1.06 -8.35
CA LYS A 188 -23.71 -1.17 -9.60
C LYS A 188 -24.88 -2.15 -9.46
N GLN A 189 -24.64 -3.30 -8.84
CA GLN A 189 -25.69 -4.31 -8.61
C GLN A 189 -26.79 -3.76 -7.69
N THR A 190 -26.43 -3.00 -6.67
CA THR A 190 -27.39 -2.32 -5.78
C THR A 190 -28.28 -1.35 -6.56
N ILE A 191 -27.71 -0.60 -7.52
CA ILE A 191 -28.50 0.29 -8.40
C ILE A 191 -29.42 -0.53 -9.31
N LEU A 192 -28.95 -1.66 -9.86
CA LEU A 192 -29.75 -2.50 -10.74
C LEU A 192 -30.97 -3.09 -10.02
N VAL A 193 -30.79 -3.54 -8.78
CA VAL A 193 -31.82 -4.17 -7.94
C VAL A 193 -32.93 -3.19 -7.53
N GLU A 194 -32.62 -1.89 -7.41
CA GLU A 194 -33.61 -0.90 -6.98
C GLU A 194 -34.65 -0.63 -8.09
N THR A 195 -35.90 -0.97 -7.79
CA THR A 195 -37.04 -0.84 -8.72
C THR A 195 -37.77 0.50 -8.58
N ASP A 196 -37.58 1.20 -7.45
CA ASP A 196 -38.07 2.55 -7.24
C ASP A 196 -37.10 3.55 -7.88
N ILE A 197 -37.54 4.20 -8.96
CA ILE A 197 -36.71 5.12 -9.75
C ILE A 197 -36.20 6.27 -8.89
N TYR A 198 -37.01 6.77 -7.96
CA TYR A 198 -36.64 7.89 -7.10
C TYR A 198 -35.53 7.49 -6.13
N LYS A 199 -35.69 6.36 -5.43
CA LYS A 199 -34.63 5.84 -4.55
C LYS A 199 -33.37 5.49 -5.31
N ARG A 200 -33.50 4.92 -6.52
CA ARG A 200 -32.37 4.59 -7.38
C ARG A 200 -31.56 5.84 -7.74
N MET A 201 -32.23 6.93 -8.08
CA MET A 201 -31.58 8.20 -8.37
C MET A 201 -30.97 8.86 -7.11
N GLU A 202 -31.60 8.72 -5.93
CA GLU A 202 -31.01 9.21 -4.67
C GLU A 202 -29.72 8.46 -4.34
N ASN A 203 -29.74 7.14 -4.46
CA ASN A 203 -28.56 6.29 -4.26
C ASN A 203 -27.45 6.63 -5.28
N LEU A 204 -27.82 6.80 -6.54
CA LEU A 204 -26.89 7.21 -7.59
C LEU A 204 -26.25 8.57 -7.29
N LEU A 205 -27.04 9.54 -6.80
CA LEU A 205 -26.53 10.86 -6.44
C LEU A 205 -25.52 10.78 -5.29
N ALA A 206 -25.82 9.99 -4.27
CA ALA A 206 -24.90 9.76 -3.16
C ALA A 206 -23.57 9.16 -3.63
N LEU A 207 -23.62 8.19 -4.55
CA LEU A 207 -22.43 7.57 -5.13
C LEU A 207 -21.61 8.54 -5.97
N ILE A 208 -22.24 9.38 -6.79
CA ILE A 208 -21.55 10.41 -7.57
C ILE A 208 -20.86 11.41 -6.66
N ASN A 209 -21.53 11.87 -5.60
CA ASN A 209 -20.94 12.83 -4.67
C ASN A 209 -19.71 12.24 -3.95
N LYS A 210 -19.80 10.98 -3.52
CA LYS A 210 -18.67 10.24 -2.93
C LYS A 210 -17.50 10.14 -3.92
N GLU A 211 -17.77 9.83 -5.19
CA GLU A 211 -16.73 9.72 -6.22
C GLU A 211 -16.06 11.08 -6.50
N ILE A 212 -16.83 12.16 -6.57
CA ILE A 212 -16.30 13.53 -6.71
C ILE A 212 -15.36 13.85 -5.54
N GLU A 213 -15.76 13.56 -4.31
CA GLU A 213 -14.96 13.85 -3.11
C GLU A 213 -13.62 13.08 -3.12
N VAL A 214 -13.63 11.81 -3.55
CA VAL A 214 -12.43 11.00 -3.72
C VAL A 214 -11.50 11.58 -4.79
N LEU A 215 -12.03 11.99 -5.93
CA LEU A 215 -11.24 12.58 -7.03
C LEU A 215 -10.66 13.95 -6.66
N GLU A 216 -11.42 14.79 -5.96
CA GLU A 216 -10.94 16.08 -5.46
C GLU A 216 -9.79 15.91 -4.47
N LEU A 217 -9.93 14.99 -3.50
CA LEU A 217 -8.86 14.68 -2.55
C LEU A 217 -7.62 14.14 -3.27
N SER A 218 -7.79 13.24 -4.24
CA SER A 218 -6.70 12.69 -5.03
C SER A 218 -5.96 13.78 -5.82
N LYS A 219 -6.70 14.72 -6.43
CA LYS A 219 -6.15 15.87 -7.14
C LYS A 219 -5.38 16.81 -6.20
N LYS A 220 -5.89 17.03 -4.99
CA LYS A 220 -5.21 17.83 -3.95
C LYS A 220 -3.88 17.19 -3.53
N ILE A 221 -3.88 15.89 -3.23
CA ILE A 221 -2.66 15.14 -2.87
C ILE A 221 -1.62 15.21 -4.00
N GLN A 222 -2.05 15.03 -5.26
CA GLN A 222 -1.15 15.14 -6.41
C GLN A 222 -0.56 16.55 -6.56
N SER A 223 -1.36 17.59 -6.30
CA SER A 223 -0.90 18.99 -6.34
C SER A 223 0.14 19.27 -5.26
N GLU A 224 -0.11 18.83 -4.02
CA GLU A 224 0.81 18.97 -2.89
C GLU A 224 2.13 18.23 -3.15
N ALA A 225 2.06 16.98 -3.62
CA ALA A 225 3.25 16.21 -3.99
C ALA A 225 4.08 16.88 -5.10
N LYS A 226 3.42 17.43 -6.14
CA LYS A 226 4.11 18.19 -7.20
C LYS A 226 4.77 19.46 -6.68
N SER A 227 4.11 20.16 -5.76
CA SER A 227 4.65 21.38 -5.13
C SER A 227 5.91 21.07 -4.31
N GLU A 228 5.87 20.02 -3.48
CA GLU A 228 7.01 19.59 -2.68
C GLU A 228 8.18 19.11 -3.56
N LEU A 229 7.91 18.31 -4.60
CA LEU A 229 8.93 17.94 -5.57
C LEU A 229 9.56 19.16 -6.26
N GLY A 230 8.74 20.15 -6.63
CA GLY A 230 9.23 21.40 -7.24
C GLY A 230 10.06 22.26 -6.28
N LYS A 231 9.81 22.19 -4.96
CA LYS A 231 10.66 22.84 -3.95
C LYS A 231 11.99 22.11 -3.80
N ILE A 232 11.97 20.79 -3.68
CA ILE A 232 13.17 19.95 -3.57
C ILE A 232 14.09 20.15 -4.78
N GLN A 233 13.52 20.14 -6.00
CA GLN A 233 14.28 20.36 -7.23
C GLN A 233 14.90 21.76 -7.27
N ARG A 234 14.14 22.80 -6.87
CA ARG A 234 14.68 24.17 -6.76
C ARG A 234 15.81 24.27 -5.76
N GLU A 235 15.64 23.68 -4.57
CA GLU A 235 16.65 23.70 -3.53
C GLU A 235 17.93 22.97 -3.97
N PHE A 236 17.79 21.83 -4.64
CA PHE A 236 18.92 21.10 -5.23
C PHE A 236 19.70 21.95 -6.23
N ILE A 237 19.00 22.60 -7.18
CA ILE A 237 19.64 23.47 -8.18
C ILE A 237 20.33 24.66 -7.51
N LEU A 238 19.68 25.32 -6.55
CA LEU A 238 20.26 26.45 -5.82
C LEU A 238 21.51 26.04 -5.04
N ARG A 239 21.54 24.84 -4.45
CA ARG A 239 22.72 24.31 -3.76
C ARG A 239 23.88 24.03 -4.72
N GLU A 240 23.61 23.42 -5.86
CA GLU A 240 24.65 23.21 -6.89
C GLU A 240 25.18 24.54 -7.43
N GLN A 241 24.32 25.54 -7.63
CA GLN A 241 24.75 26.89 -7.99
C GLN A 241 25.60 27.53 -6.89
N LEU A 242 25.21 27.41 -5.61
CA LEU A 242 26.00 27.91 -4.49
C LEU A 242 27.37 27.22 -4.37
N LYS A 243 27.46 25.91 -4.64
CA LYS A 243 28.75 25.20 -4.69
C LYS A 243 29.65 25.74 -5.78
N VAL A 244 29.11 25.97 -6.98
CA VAL A 244 29.87 26.56 -8.10
C VAL A 244 30.31 27.98 -7.75
N ILE A 245 29.42 28.81 -7.19
CA ILE A 245 29.74 30.18 -6.78
C ILE A 245 30.81 30.19 -5.67
N LYS A 246 30.70 29.34 -4.64
CA LYS A 246 31.72 29.23 -3.57
C LYS A 246 33.08 28.78 -4.12
N LYS A 247 33.08 27.88 -5.11
CA LYS A 247 34.29 27.42 -5.81
C LYS A 247 34.95 28.54 -6.64
N GLU A 248 34.15 29.36 -7.31
CA GLU A 248 34.61 30.53 -8.09
C GLU A 248 35.07 31.70 -7.19
N LEU A 249 34.44 31.89 -6.02
CA LEU A 249 34.78 32.95 -5.05
C LEU A 249 36.00 32.65 -4.17
N GLY A 250 36.55 31.43 -4.24
CA GLY A 250 37.76 31.06 -3.49
C GLY A 250 37.57 30.98 -1.96
N ASP A 251 36.34 30.76 -1.50
CA ASP A 251 35.98 30.70 -0.08
C ASP A 251 36.35 29.31 0.50
N LYS A 252 37.62 29.15 0.88
CA LYS A 252 38.25 27.88 1.27
C LYS A 252 38.01 27.45 2.73
N GLY A 253 37.53 28.34 3.60
CA GLY A 253 37.55 28.11 5.05
C GLY A 253 36.74 26.90 5.52
N ASP A 254 35.47 26.79 5.11
CA ASP A 254 34.56 25.75 5.62
C ASP A 254 34.60 24.45 4.79
N SER A 255 35.03 24.53 3.53
CA SER A 255 35.13 23.35 2.65
C SER A 255 36.34 22.50 2.99
N ASP A 256 37.44 23.11 3.45
CA ASP A 256 38.68 22.42 3.77
C ASP A 256 38.53 21.49 5.00
N GLU A 257 37.76 21.89 6.02
CA GLU A 257 37.55 21.08 7.24
C GLU A 257 36.78 19.78 6.95
N ILE A 258 35.74 19.86 6.12
CA ILE A 258 34.93 18.68 5.75
C ILE A 258 35.77 17.68 4.93
N GLU A 259 36.57 18.19 3.98
CA GLU A 259 37.48 17.35 3.19
C GLU A 259 38.58 16.70 4.05
N GLU A 260 39.07 17.40 5.09
CA GLU A 260 40.05 16.85 6.02
C GLU A 260 39.46 15.68 6.82
N PHE A 261 38.27 15.85 7.40
CA PHE A 261 37.59 14.77 8.12
C PHE A 261 37.27 13.58 7.22
N GLU A 262 36.87 13.82 5.97
CA GLU A 262 36.62 12.74 5.02
C GLU A 262 37.87 11.87 4.80
N LYS A 263 39.04 12.50 4.59
CA LYS A 263 40.31 11.79 4.42
C LYS A 263 40.69 11.02 5.67
N ARG A 264 40.53 11.64 6.84
CA ARG A 264 40.88 11.02 8.12
C ARG A 264 39.99 9.82 8.47
N ILE A 265 38.69 9.88 8.18
CA ILE A 265 37.75 8.74 8.37
C ILE A 265 38.20 7.53 7.55
N LYS A 266 38.55 7.74 6.27
CA LYS A 266 39.02 6.67 5.38
C LYS A 266 40.35 6.06 5.83
N LEU A 267 41.21 6.84 6.48
CA LEU A 267 42.52 6.39 6.97
C LEU A 267 42.47 5.70 8.34
N ALA A 268 41.46 5.97 9.17
CA ALA A 268 41.38 5.46 10.53
C ALA A 268 41.22 3.92 10.62
N GLY A 269 40.77 3.26 9.55
CA GLY A 269 40.58 1.81 9.51
C GLY A 269 39.44 1.34 10.41
N MET A 270 38.33 2.09 10.41
CA MET A 270 37.15 1.83 11.21
C MET A 270 36.46 0.52 10.83
N SER A 271 35.65 -0.03 11.74
CA SER A 271 34.70 -1.08 11.37
C SER A 271 33.60 -0.50 10.47
N LYS A 272 32.99 -1.31 9.59
CA LYS A 272 31.92 -0.84 8.67
C LYS A 272 30.81 -0.05 9.37
N VAL A 273 30.37 -0.53 10.53
CA VAL A 273 29.31 0.12 11.32
C VAL A 273 29.75 1.50 11.82
N ALA A 274 30.99 1.61 12.30
CA ALA A 274 31.54 2.88 12.78
C ALA A 274 31.79 3.87 11.63
N GLU A 275 32.26 3.37 10.48
CA GLU A 275 32.49 4.17 9.29
C GLU A 275 31.20 4.77 8.74
N GLU A 276 30.11 3.99 8.64
CA GLU A 276 28.78 4.48 8.25
C GLU A 276 28.27 5.59 9.17
N VAL A 277 28.46 5.44 10.49
CA VAL A 277 28.08 6.47 11.48
C VAL A 277 28.92 7.73 11.32
N ALA A 278 30.24 7.59 11.11
CA ALA A 278 31.14 8.72 10.89
C ALA A 278 30.77 9.52 9.64
N PHE A 279 30.47 8.86 8.52
CA PHE A 279 30.02 9.54 7.30
C PHE A 279 28.67 10.23 7.45
N LYS A 280 27.73 9.61 8.19
CA LYS A 280 26.44 10.22 8.48
C LYS A 280 26.59 11.50 9.32
N GLU A 281 27.47 11.49 10.31
CA GLU A 281 27.71 12.69 11.12
C GLU A 281 28.50 13.74 10.35
N LEU A 282 29.41 13.36 9.43
CA LEU A 282 30.10 14.29 8.55
C LEU A 282 29.12 15.02 7.60
N ASP A 283 28.17 14.30 7.00
CA ASP A 283 27.10 14.91 6.19
C ASP A 283 26.24 15.87 7.04
N ARG A 284 25.97 15.51 8.29
CA ARG A 284 25.26 16.39 9.24
C ARG A 284 26.06 17.66 9.54
N LEU A 285 27.35 17.53 9.85
CA LEU A 285 28.26 18.66 10.12
C LEU A 285 28.33 19.61 8.92
N SER A 286 28.37 19.08 7.69
CA SER A 286 28.43 19.87 6.46
C SER A 286 27.23 20.80 6.21
N ARG A 287 26.09 20.52 6.86
CA ARG A 287 24.84 21.28 6.74
C ARG A 287 24.61 22.23 7.90
N MET A 288 25.42 22.12 8.96
CA MET A 288 25.29 22.93 10.17
C MET A 288 25.98 24.28 9.99
N ASN A 289 25.43 25.30 10.63
CA ASN A 289 26.10 26.60 10.74
C ASN A 289 27.26 26.48 11.74
N PRO A 290 28.51 26.86 11.38
CA PRO A 290 29.66 26.82 12.28
C PRO A 290 29.48 27.60 13.59
N ALA A 291 28.60 28.60 13.63
CA ALA A 291 28.29 29.37 14.84
C ALA A 291 27.36 28.63 15.83
N SER A 292 26.83 27.46 15.47
CA SER A 292 25.92 26.67 16.32
C SER A 292 26.65 25.87 17.39
N ALA A 293 26.09 25.80 18.59
CA ALA A 293 26.59 24.91 19.65
C ALA A 293 26.57 23.42 19.23
N GLU A 294 25.65 23.03 18.34
CA GLU A 294 25.57 21.66 17.81
C GLU A 294 26.74 21.34 16.86
N TYR A 295 27.32 22.35 16.21
CA TYR A 295 28.48 22.19 15.33
C TYR A 295 29.68 21.72 16.14
N THR A 296 29.97 22.39 17.25
CA THR A 296 31.08 22.03 18.14
C THR A 296 30.95 20.60 18.69
N VAL A 297 29.72 20.18 19.03
CA VAL A 297 29.46 18.82 19.54
C VAL A 297 29.71 17.77 18.45
N SER A 298 29.17 17.97 17.25
CA SER A 298 29.28 17.03 16.13
C SER A 298 30.74 16.94 15.65
N ARG A 299 31.44 18.08 15.58
CA ARG A 299 32.87 18.18 15.27
C ARG A 299 33.72 17.41 16.29
N SER A 300 33.48 17.65 17.58
CA SER A 300 34.22 16.94 18.65
C SER A 300 33.99 15.44 18.58
N TYR A 301 32.76 15.00 18.30
CA TYR A 301 32.46 13.58 18.14
C TYR A 301 33.21 12.95 16.96
N LEU A 302 33.27 13.64 15.82
CA LEU A 302 34.04 13.21 14.65
C LEU A 302 35.55 13.17 14.93
N GLU A 303 36.11 14.16 15.64
CA GLU A 303 37.51 14.14 16.09
C GLU A 303 37.79 12.88 16.93
N TRP A 304 36.93 12.59 17.91
CA TRP A 304 37.07 11.39 18.73
C TRP A 304 37.02 10.09 17.92
N LEU A 305 36.05 9.96 17.01
CA LEU A 305 35.92 8.76 16.18
C LEU A 305 37.18 8.51 15.36
N VAL A 306 37.76 9.56 14.79
CA VAL A 306 38.94 9.45 13.95
C VAL A 306 40.22 9.17 14.75
N ASP A 307 40.33 9.73 15.97
CA ASP A 307 41.53 9.59 16.81
C ASP A 307 41.58 8.26 17.55
N VAL A 308 40.47 7.51 17.59
CA VAL A 308 40.47 6.14 18.14
C VAL A 308 41.33 5.24 17.23
N PRO A 309 42.27 4.47 17.81
CA PRO A 309 43.13 3.57 17.03
C PRO A 309 42.40 2.27 16.68
N TRP A 310 41.43 2.34 15.75
CA TRP A 310 40.57 1.20 15.37
C TRP A 310 41.32 -0.04 14.88
N SER A 311 42.44 0.18 14.19
CA SER A 311 43.24 -0.86 13.55
C SER A 311 44.52 -1.21 14.32
N GLU A 312 44.89 -0.45 15.36
CA GLU A 312 46.08 -0.73 16.14
C GLU A 312 45.77 -1.64 17.33
N SER A 313 46.50 -2.76 17.43
CA SER A 313 46.38 -3.67 18.57
C SER A 313 47.74 -4.23 18.98
N THR A 314 47.90 -4.50 20.27
CA THR A 314 49.09 -5.20 20.79
C THR A 314 48.93 -6.71 20.60
N LYS A 315 50.01 -7.40 20.22
CA LYS A 315 50.01 -8.87 20.12
C LYS A 315 50.04 -9.49 21.51
N ASP A 316 49.10 -10.38 21.78
CA ASP A 316 48.98 -11.07 23.06
C ASP A 316 50.07 -12.13 23.24
N VAL A 317 50.73 -12.13 24.40
CA VAL A 317 51.62 -13.22 24.82
C VAL A 317 50.90 -14.10 25.86
N LEU A 318 50.26 -15.17 25.40
CA LEU A 318 49.53 -16.11 26.25
C LEU A 318 50.42 -17.23 26.80
N ASN A 319 51.29 -16.86 27.75
CA ASN A 319 52.13 -17.82 28.49
C ASN A 319 51.66 -17.97 29.95
N ILE A 320 50.97 -19.08 30.25
CA ILE A 320 50.39 -19.37 31.56
C ILE A 320 51.46 -19.44 32.67
N ARG A 321 52.64 -20.01 32.39
CA ARG A 321 53.73 -20.10 33.39
C ARG A 321 54.27 -18.71 33.73
N LYS A 322 54.45 -17.85 32.72
CA LYS A 322 54.85 -16.46 32.90
C LYS A 322 53.78 -15.68 33.67
N ALA A 323 52.50 -15.88 33.34
CA ALA A 323 51.39 -15.22 34.01
C ALA A 323 51.31 -15.60 35.50
N LYS A 324 51.47 -16.88 35.84
CA LYS A 324 51.51 -17.33 37.24
C LYS A 324 52.62 -16.63 38.02
N ARG A 325 53.84 -16.59 37.45
CA ARG A 325 54.98 -15.92 38.08
C ARG A 325 54.72 -14.43 38.33
N VAL A 326 54.22 -13.70 37.33
CA VAL A 326 53.92 -12.26 37.45
C VAL A 326 52.81 -12.01 38.49
N LEU A 327 51.76 -12.83 38.52
CA LEU A 327 50.68 -12.72 39.50
C LEU A 327 51.17 -13.04 40.93
N ASP A 328 52.08 -14.00 41.08
CA ASP A 328 52.68 -14.36 42.36
C ASP A 328 53.69 -13.34 42.87
N GLU A 329 54.43 -12.68 41.96
CA GLU A 329 55.33 -11.55 42.27
C GLU A 329 54.55 -10.30 42.71
N ASP A 330 53.50 -9.93 41.98
CA ASP A 330 52.81 -8.66 42.17
C ASP A 330 51.77 -8.69 43.31
N HIS A 331 51.28 -9.87 43.72
CA HIS A 331 50.22 -10.01 44.72
C HIS A 331 50.53 -11.13 45.71
N TYR A 332 50.63 -10.81 46.99
CA TYR A 332 50.74 -11.80 48.06
C TYR A 332 49.35 -12.40 48.39
N ASN A 333 49.25 -13.72 48.56
CA ASN A 333 47.99 -14.46 48.76
C ASN A 333 47.06 -14.45 47.50
N LEU A 334 45.73 -14.46 47.66
CA LEU A 334 44.72 -14.46 46.57
C LEU A 334 44.71 -15.71 45.67
N ILE A 335 45.01 -16.88 46.25
CA ILE A 335 45.11 -18.17 45.53
C ILE A 335 43.90 -18.40 44.59
N LYS A 336 42.67 -18.29 45.12
CA LYS A 336 41.43 -18.49 44.34
C LYS A 336 41.29 -17.53 43.16
N VAL A 337 41.70 -16.26 43.32
CA VAL A 337 41.57 -15.24 42.27
C VAL A 337 42.64 -15.46 41.19
N LYS A 338 43.87 -15.77 41.60
CA LYS A 338 44.96 -16.10 40.68
C LYS A 338 44.66 -17.34 39.85
N ASP A 339 44.16 -18.40 40.48
CA ASP A 339 43.76 -19.63 39.79
C ASP A 339 42.68 -19.33 38.75
N ARG A 340 41.68 -18.50 39.09
CA ARG A 340 40.63 -18.10 38.15
C ARG A 340 41.15 -17.28 36.97
N ILE A 341 42.12 -16.40 37.19
CA ILE A 341 42.80 -15.64 36.12
C ILE A 341 43.58 -16.62 35.21
N LEU A 342 44.29 -17.58 35.79
CA LEU A 342 45.05 -18.58 35.03
C LEU A 342 44.14 -19.49 34.20
N GLU A 343 43.01 -19.94 34.77
CA GLU A 343 41.97 -20.68 34.05
C GLU A 343 41.46 -19.88 32.85
N TYR A 344 41.14 -18.60 33.05
CA TYR A 344 40.68 -17.73 31.97
C TYR A 344 41.73 -17.60 30.86
N LEU A 345 43.00 -17.38 31.21
CA LEU A 345 44.10 -17.31 30.24
C LEU A 345 44.32 -18.65 29.53
N ALA A 346 44.11 -19.78 30.21
CA ALA A 346 44.20 -21.11 29.63
C ALA A 346 43.12 -21.37 28.57
N VAL A 347 41.86 -21.01 28.88
CA VAL A 347 40.74 -21.09 27.93
C VAL A 347 41.02 -20.22 26.70
N ARG A 348 41.50 -18.98 26.91
CA ARG A 348 41.84 -18.05 25.83
C ARG A 348 43.01 -18.52 24.97
N LYS A 349 43.93 -19.31 25.53
CA LYS A 349 45.02 -19.95 24.77
C LYS A 349 44.51 -21.09 23.86
N LEU A 350 43.47 -21.82 24.29
CA LEU A 350 42.90 -22.93 23.52
C LEU A 350 41.93 -22.48 22.43
N LYS A 351 41.23 -21.35 22.64
CA LYS A 351 40.22 -20.83 21.70
C LYS A 351 40.44 -19.32 21.49
N SER A 352 40.93 -18.96 20.31
CA SER A 352 41.23 -17.57 19.92
C SER A 352 40.00 -16.74 19.61
N ASP A 353 38.89 -17.38 19.23
CA ASP A 353 37.69 -16.74 18.70
C ASP A 353 36.48 -16.88 19.67
N VAL A 354 36.72 -16.62 20.95
CA VAL A 354 35.63 -16.47 21.93
C VAL A 354 35.25 -14.99 21.97
N LYS A 355 34.08 -14.63 21.44
CA LYS A 355 33.42 -13.36 21.80
C LYS A 355 33.34 -13.31 23.33
N GLY A 356 34.16 -12.44 23.91
CA GLY A 356 34.91 -12.74 25.15
C GLY A 356 34.09 -12.77 26.44
N PRO A 357 34.39 -13.70 27.37
CA PRO A 357 33.94 -13.58 28.74
C PRO A 357 34.64 -12.38 29.40
N ILE A 358 33.88 -11.45 29.95
CA ILE A 358 34.43 -10.31 30.69
C ILE A 358 34.89 -10.82 32.07
N ILE A 359 36.14 -10.58 32.45
CA ILE A 359 36.56 -10.79 33.85
C ILE A 359 36.07 -9.61 34.68
N CYS A 360 35.17 -9.87 35.61
CA CYS A 360 34.69 -8.88 36.57
C CYS A 360 35.33 -9.11 37.95
N PHE A 361 35.99 -8.09 38.48
CA PHE A 361 36.52 -8.09 39.85
C PHE A 361 35.58 -7.28 40.76
N VAL A 362 34.96 -7.95 41.73
CA VAL A 362 34.02 -7.33 42.68
C VAL A 362 34.61 -7.34 44.08
N GLY A 363 34.48 -6.23 44.81
CA GLY A 363 34.88 -6.13 46.22
C GLY A 363 34.98 -4.68 46.71
N PRO A 364 35.28 -4.46 48.00
CA PRO A 364 35.45 -3.13 48.61
C PRO A 364 36.57 -2.30 47.95
N PRO A 365 36.59 -0.96 48.06
CA PRO A 365 37.71 -0.14 47.61
C PRO A 365 39.03 -0.58 48.30
N GLY A 366 40.17 -0.39 47.62
CA GLY A 366 41.49 -0.72 48.18
C GLY A 366 41.94 -2.19 48.08
N VAL A 367 41.07 -3.13 47.69
CA VAL A 367 41.41 -4.58 47.62
C VAL A 367 42.26 -5.00 46.41
N GLY A 368 42.93 -4.06 45.74
CA GLY A 368 43.90 -4.39 44.68
C GLY A 368 43.33 -4.69 43.28
N LYS A 369 42.04 -4.45 43.00
CA LYS A 369 41.39 -4.71 41.69
C LYS A 369 42.15 -4.12 40.49
N THR A 370 42.49 -2.82 40.56
CA THR A 370 43.25 -2.12 39.51
C THR A 370 44.67 -2.68 39.37
N SER A 371 45.27 -3.10 40.50
CA SER A 371 46.60 -3.70 40.53
C SER A 371 46.59 -5.09 39.84
N LEU A 372 45.57 -5.91 40.08
CA LEU A 372 45.38 -7.19 39.37
C LEU A 372 45.24 -6.98 37.86
N GLY A 373 44.48 -5.97 37.43
CA GLY A 373 44.36 -5.60 36.02
C GLY A 373 45.72 -5.24 35.37
N ARG A 374 46.55 -4.47 36.08
CA ARG A 374 47.92 -4.15 35.63
C ARG A 374 48.81 -5.37 35.54
N SER A 375 48.76 -6.28 36.52
CA SER A 375 49.54 -7.52 36.52
C SER A 375 49.14 -8.44 35.37
N ILE A 376 47.84 -8.52 35.04
CA ILE A 376 47.37 -9.27 33.87
C ILE A 376 47.91 -8.66 32.58
N ALA A 377 47.84 -7.33 32.43
CA ALA A 377 48.38 -6.65 31.26
C ALA A 377 49.90 -6.89 31.11
N ARG A 378 50.66 -6.76 32.21
CA ARG A 378 52.10 -7.06 32.27
C ARG A 378 52.40 -8.52 31.90
N ALA A 379 51.63 -9.47 32.42
CA ALA A 379 51.77 -10.89 32.10
C ALA A 379 51.56 -11.16 30.60
N MET A 380 50.59 -10.49 29.99
CA MET A 380 50.20 -10.65 28.59
C MET A 380 51.01 -9.81 27.59
N GLY A 381 51.84 -8.87 28.07
CA GLY A 381 52.54 -7.90 27.21
C GLY A 381 51.61 -6.85 26.59
N ARG A 382 50.47 -6.58 27.24
CA ARG A 382 49.48 -5.58 26.81
C ARG A 382 49.72 -4.24 27.50
N LYS A 383 49.37 -3.15 26.82
CA LYS A 383 49.23 -1.84 27.46
C LYS A 383 48.01 -1.87 28.38
N PHE A 384 48.17 -1.33 29.60
CA PHE A 384 47.08 -1.19 30.55
C PHE A 384 46.52 0.22 30.48
N GLU A 385 45.26 0.35 30.09
CA GLU A 385 44.52 1.61 30.14
C GLU A 385 43.38 1.49 31.15
N ARG A 386 43.13 2.56 31.89
CA ARG A 386 42.03 2.65 32.84
C ARG A 386 41.03 3.69 32.37
N ILE A 387 39.84 3.23 31.99
CA ILE A 387 38.70 4.10 31.72
C ILE A 387 37.87 4.16 33.00
N SER A 388 37.82 5.33 33.62
CA SER A 388 36.95 5.56 34.78
C SER A 388 35.57 5.97 34.25
N LEU A 389 34.61 5.06 34.32
CA LEU A 389 33.20 5.38 34.11
C LEU A 389 32.71 6.04 35.40
N GLY A 390 32.95 7.35 35.53
CA GLY A 390 32.58 8.11 36.73
C GLY A 390 31.08 8.02 36.98
N GLY A 391 30.70 7.54 38.16
CA GLY A 391 29.39 7.85 38.71
C GLY A 391 29.37 9.33 39.06
N MET A 392 28.37 10.07 38.59
CA MET A 392 28.19 11.49 38.89
C MET A 392 27.92 11.80 40.38
N ARG A 393 28.07 10.83 41.30
CA ARG A 393 27.94 10.98 42.75
C ARG A 393 28.78 9.90 43.45
N ASP A 394 30.05 10.18 43.70
CA ASP A 394 30.82 9.50 44.74
C ASP A 394 30.71 10.35 46.02
N GLU A 395 29.63 10.13 46.80
CA GLU A 395 29.53 10.47 48.21
C GLU A 395 28.76 9.35 48.93
N ALA A 396 29.49 8.47 49.62
CA ALA A 396 29.11 7.77 50.87
C ALA A 396 30.31 6.97 51.40
#